data_AF-A0AAE3M9C6-F1
#
_entry.id   AF-A0AAE3M9C6-F1
#
_cell.length_a   1.000
_cell.length_b   1.000
_cell.length_c   1.000
_cell.angle_alpha   90.00
_cell.angle_beta   90.00
_cell.angle_gamma   90.00
#
_symmetry.space_group_name_H-M   'P 1'
#
loop_
_entity.id
_entity.type
_entity.pdbx_description
1 polymer ?
#
loop_
_entity_poly.entity_id
_entity_poly.type
_entity_poly.pdbx_seq_one_letter_code
_entity_poly.pdbx_strand_id
1 'polypeptide(L)'
;MWKNGKAQRIIWPIRWQQAKAALMKQYGTKILYGILIIGFIISIIHAFNDSGGSAFGNIIETLIIISLLIFIVSIAYLLFSFKYYSNKVSFWILFLASCPLSINYIRYSAAELYLELIDTTTPKEYVYNLKVDSSKYQADKIRLQNQVDSLIKIKIIQKPSELARRYFNGQFFNDSIERDWAIDLPTGLDYMETVIDTLFYAENGNDVIAGLLINKVYNDYMNYPNGGVEFIGRGFIYDKTEIKPFKLLRNSVSGHETYETCSDKLRYFYLKKIGSYKNRLNMNDIRFLYGEK
;
A
#
# COMPACT_ATOMS: atom_id res chain seq x y z
N MET A 1 -25.90 65.42 -4.59
CA MET A 1 -26.08 63.95 -4.57
C MET A 1 -24.75 63.28 -4.87
N TRP A 2 -24.04 62.72 -3.86
CA TRP A 2 -22.99 61.66 -3.97
C TRP A 2 -22.10 61.67 -2.70
N LYS A 3 -22.58 61.16 -1.57
CA LYS A 3 -21.73 60.89 -0.38
C LYS A 3 -22.08 59.59 0.38
N ASN A 4 -22.82 58.65 -0.22
CA ASN A 4 -23.22 57.40 0.46
C ASN A 4 -22.50 56.12 -0.03
N GLY A 5 -21.59 56.20 -1.01
CA GLY A 5 -20.97 55.01 -1.64
C GLY A 5 -19.80 54.37 -0.89
N LYS A 6 -19.07 55.10 -0.03
CA LYS A 6 -17.88 54.56 0.68
C LYS A 6 -18.21 53.79 1.96
N ALA A 7 -19.29 54.13 2.66
CA ALA A 7 -19.70 53.42 3.88
C ALA A 7 -20.20 52.00 3.58
N GLN A 8 -20.89 51.80 2.45
CA GLN A 8 -21.44 50.48 2.09
C GLN A 8 -20.37 49.43 1.77
N ARG A 9 -19.19 49.82 1.26
CA ARG A 9 -18.11 48.87 0.90
C ARG A 9 -17.37 48.29 2.11
N ILE A 10 -17.36 48.97 3.26
CA ILE A 10 -16.68 48.51 4.49
C ILE A 10 -17.64 47.69 5.38
N ILE A 11 -18.94 47.98 5.33
CA ILE A 11 -19.96 47.30 6.14
C ILE A 11 -20.28 45.89 5.62
N TRP A 12 -20.16 45.66 4.31
CA TRP A 12 -20.45 44.37 3.68
C TRP A 12 -19.62 43.19 4.23
N PRO A 13 -18.27 43.25 4.31
CA PRO A 13 -17.47 42.15 4.86
C PRO A 13 -17.74 41.92 6.36
N ILE A 14 -18.05 42.96 7.12
CA ILE A 14 -18.36 42.87 8.56
C ILE A 14 -19.72 42.19 8.77
N ARG A 15 -20.76 42.56 8.02
CA ARG A 15 -22.07 41.88 8.05
C ARG A 15 -21.97 40.44 7.60
N TRP A 16 -21.14 40.13 6.60
CA TRP A 16 -20.92 38.77 6.13
C TRP A 16 -20.23 37.89 7.18
N GLN A 17 -19.22 38.42 7.87
CA GLN A 17 -18.58 37.72 8.99
C GLN A 17 -19.52 37.50 10.17
N GLN A 18 -20.36 38.49 10.51
CA GLN A 18 -21.36 38.36 11.57
C GLN A 18 -22.45 37.33 11.22
N ALA A 19 -22.91 37.30 9.96
CA ALA A 19 -23.86 36.30 9.48
C ALA A 19 -23.28 34.88 9.52
N LYS A 20 -22.01 34.69 9.10
CA LYS A 20 -21.30 33.41 9.21
C LYS A 20 -21.14 32.95 10.66
N ALA A 21 -20.77 33.86 11.56
CA ALA A 21 -20.64 33.55 12.98
C ALA A 21 -22.00 33.16 13.60
N ALA A 22 -23.10 33.79 13.19
CA ALA A 22 -24.44 33.44 13.64
C ALA A 22 -24.88 32.04 13.14
N LEU A 23 -24.64 31.75 11.85
CA LEU A 23 -24.94 30.45 11.24
C LEU A 23 -24.14 29.30 11.90
N MET A 24 -22.85 29.52 12.14
CA MET A 24 -21.99 28.55 12.84
C MET A 24 -22.53 28.26 14.25
N LYS A 25 -22.85 29.30 15.03
CA LYS A 25 -23.40 29.12 16.38
C LYS A 25 -24.71 28.31 16.39
N GLN A 26 -25.60 28.58 15.43
CA GLN A 26 -26.92 27.94 15.38
C GLN A 26 -26.86 26.47 14.93
N TYR A 27 -26.00 26.13 13.97
CA TYR A 27 -26.01 24.80 13.34
C TYR A 27 -24.76 23.96 13.58
N GLY A 28 -23.68 24.50 14.15
CA GLY A 28 -22.37 23.80 14.18
C GLY A 28 -22.40 22.43 14.86
N THR A 29 -23.03 22.28 16.03
CA THR A 29 -23.15 20.95 16.66
C THR A 29 -24.05 20.01 15.86
N LYS A 30 -25.09 20.53 15.19
CA LYS A 30 -25.95 19.73 14.31
C LYS A 30 -25.20 19.23 13.08
N ILE A 31 -24.28 20.04 12.55
CA ILE A 31 -23.40 19.65 11.44
C ILE A 31 -22.49 18.50 11.86
N LEU A 32 -21.86 18.56 13.04
CA LEU A 32 -21.02 17.47 13.55
C LEU A 32 -21.80 16.15 13.71
N TYR A 33 -23.01 16.21 14.27
CA TYR A 33 -23.89 15.03 14.34
C TYR A 33 -24.33 14.54 12.95
N GLY A 34 -24.59 15.46 12.02
CA GLY A 34 -24.94 15.12 10.64
C GLY A 34 -23.82 14.34 9.95
N ILE A 35 -22.57 14.77 10.11
CA ILE A 35 -21.38 14.06 9.61
C ILE A 35 -21.32 12.64 10.18
N LEU A 36 -21.51 12.49 11.49
CA LEU A 36 -21.51 11.20 12.16
C LEU A 36 -22.63 10.26 11.66
N ILE A 37 -23.85 10.79 11.50
CA ILE A 37 -25.00 10.02 11.01
C ILE A 37 -24.79 9.55 9.57
N ILE A 38 -24.35 10.44 8.67
CA ILE A 38 -24.03 10.10 7.28
C ILE A 38 -22.99 8.98 7.25
N GLY A 39 -21.96 9.12 8.08
CA GLY A 39 -20.91 8.13 8.18
C GLY A 39 -21.37 6.75 8.65
N PHE A 40 -22.27 6.72 9.63
CA PHE A 40 -22.89 5.49 10.11
C PHE A 40 -23.75 4.82 9.03
N ILE A 41 -24.54 5.61 8.28
CA ILE A 41 -25.34 5.13 7.14
C ILE A 41 -24.44 4.50 6.08
N ILE A 42 -23.34 5.17 5.70
CA ILE A 42 -22.38 4.63 4.71
C ILE A 42 -21.76 3.32 5.21
N SER A 43 -21.40 3.25 6.49
CA SER A 43 -20.85 2.02 7.10
C SER A 43 -21.85 0.86 7.06
N ILE A 44 -23.14 1.13 7.30
CA ILE A 44 -24.22 0.14 7.18
C ILE A 44 -24.35 -0.33 5.73
N ILE A 45 -24.30 0.58 4.76
CA ILE A 45 -24.36 0.23 3.32
C ILE A 45 -23.18 -0.69 2.95
N HIS A 46 -21.97 -0.38 3.41
CA HIS A 46 -20.80 -1.25 3.19
C HIS A 46 -20.98 -2.64 3.81
N ALA A 47 -21.62 -2.75 4.98
CA ALA A 47 -21.90 -4.04 5.61
C ALA A 47 -22.92 -4.88 4.81
N PHE A 48 -23.91 -4.27 4.18
CA PHE A 48 -24.96 -4.98 3.44
C PHE A 48 -24.60 -5.33 1.99
N ASN A 49 -23.75 -4.52 1.33
CA ASN A 49 -23.41 -4.71 -0.07
C ASN A 49 -22.16 -5.56 -0.31
N ASP A 50 -21.51 -6.06 0.75
CA ASP A 50 -20.26 -6.79 0.60
C ASP A 50 -20.50 -8.26 0.28
N SER A 51 -20.22 -8.62 -0.97
CA SER A 51 -20.20 -10.00 -1.47
C SER A 51 -18.78 -10.61 -1.48
N GLY A 52 -17.75 -9.83 -1.13
CA GLY A 52 -16.33 -10.19 -1.32
C GLY A 52 -15.47 -10.27 -0.05
N GLY A 53 -16.04 -10.12 1.16
CA GLY A 53 -15.29 -10.17 2.42
C GLY A 53 -14.45 -8.93 2.73
N SER A 54 -14.68 -7.82 2.01
CA SER A 54 -13.96 -6.55 2.15
C SER A 54 -14.64 -5.53 3.09
N ALA A 55 -15.85 -5.83 3.57
CA ALA A 55 -16.72 -4.92 4.33
C ALA A 55 -16.01 -4.29 5.51
N PHE A 56 -15.29 -5.10 6.29
CA PHE A 56 -14.67 -4.63 7.51
C PHE A 56 -13.58 -3.59 7.24
N GLY A 57 -12.80 -3.77 6.16
CA GLY A 57 -11.82 -2.78 5.71
C GLY A 57 -12.49 -1.46 5.33
N ASN A 58 -13.52 -1.54 4.48
CA ASN A 58 -14.27 -0.37 4.01
C ASN A 58 -14.94 0.39 5.17
N ILE A 59 -15.48 -0.33 6.16
CA ILE A 59 -16.06 0.26 7.37
C ILE A 59 -14.98 1.02 8.17
N ILE A 60 -13.81 0.41 8.39
CA ILE A 60 -12.71 1.06 9.12
C ILE A 60 -12.25 2.33 8.38
N GLU A 61 -12.06 2.25 7.06
CA GLU A 61 -11.67 3.41 6.26
C GLU A 61 -12.70 4.54 6.34
N THR A 62 -13.99 4.19 6.24
CA THR A 62 -15.07 5.16 6.38
C THR A 62 -15.02 5.84 7.76
N LEU A 63 -14.87 5.07 8.84
CA LEU A 63 -14.75 5.59 10.22
C LEU A 63 -13.54 6.52 10.40
N ILE A 64 -12.40 6.18 9.79
CA ILE A 64 -11.21 7.05 9.79
C ILE A 64 -11.52 8.40 9.12
N ILE A 65 -12.15 8.39 7.94
CA ILE A 65 -12.48 9.61 7.19
C ILE A 65 -13.48 10.48 7.97
N ILE A 66 -14.55 9.89 8.51
CA ILE A 66 -15.56 10.59 9.31
C ILE A 66 -14.90 11.22 10.53
N SER A 67 -14.08 10.44 11.24
CA SER A 67 -13.35 10.90 12.41
C SER A 67 -12.46 12.10 12.07
N LEU A 68 -11.70 12.02 10.97
CA LEU A 68 -10.82 13.10 10.53
C LEU A 68 -11.62 14.37 10.21
N LEU A 69 -12.77 14.23 9.55
CA LEU A 69 -13.63 15.35 9.20
C LEU A 69 -14.23 16.02 10.44
N ILE A 70 -14.75 15.24 11.39
CA ILE A 70 -15.24 15.74 12.69
C ILE A 70 -14.12 16.47 13.43
N PHE A 71 -12.91 15.91 13.45
CA PHE A 71 -11.75 16.50 14.12
C PHE A 71 -11.37 17.86 13.53
N ILE A 72 -11.23 17.96 12.21
CA ILE A 72 -10.85 19.20 11.50
C ILE A 72 -11.95 20.27 11.66
N VAL A 73 -13.22 19.90 11.46
CA VAL A 73 -14.36 20.83 11.62
C VAL A 73 -14.45 21.33 13.06
N SER A 74 -14.18 20.46 14.04
CA SER A 74 -14.16 20.84 15.46
C SER A 74 -13.03 21.82 15.78
N ILE A 75 -11.83 21.61 15.25
CA ILE A 75 -10.71 22.57 15.36
C ILE A 75 -11.11 23.92 14.75
N ALA A 76 -11.69 23.93 13.54
CA ALA A 76 -12.14 25.15 12.91
C ALA A 76 -13.18 25.90 13.77
N TYR A 77 -14.14 25.20 14.37
CA TYR A 77 -15.13 25.80 15.27
C TYR A 77 -14.52 26.39 16.54
N LEU A 78 -13.51 25.73 17.13
CA LEU A 78 -12.76 26.29 18.25
C LEU A 78 -12.01 27.56 17.84
N LEU A 79 -11.34 27.56 16.68
CA LEU A 79 -10.61 28.73 16.19
C LEU A 79 -11.51 29.93 15.90
N PHE A 80 -12.67 29.72 15.28
CA PHE A 80 -13.58 30.81 14.89
C PHE A 80 -14.56 31.25 15.99
N SER A 81 -14.85 30.41 16.99
CA SER A 81 -15.90 30.68 17.99
C SER A 81 -15.65 29.99 19.33
N PHE A 82 -14.41 30.07 19.82
CA PHE A 82 -13.94 29.44 21.06
C PHE A 82 -14.90 29.59 22.25
N LYS A 83 -15.29 30.82 22.61
CA LYS A 83 -16.15 31.11 23.78
C LYS A 83 -17.51 30.41 23.70
N TYR A 84 -18.01 30.15 22.50
CA TYR A 84 -19.30 29.50 22.31
C TYR A 84 -19.20 27.97 22.43
N TYR A 85 -18.22 27.36 21.76
CA TYR A 85 -18.09 25.89 21.72
C TYR A 85 -17.41 25.31 22.96
N SER A 86 -16.53 26.05 23.63
CA SER A 86 -15.89 25.62 24.89
C SER A 86 -16.89 25.27 25.99
N ASN A 87 -18.06 25.93 26.01
CA ASN A 87 -19.11 25.67 27.00
C ASN A 87 -20.08 24.54 26.60
N LYS A 88 -19.93 23.94 25.41
CA LYS A 88 -20.85 22.89 24.93
C LYS A 88 -20.28 21.50 25.19
N VAL A 89 -20.87 20.78 26.14
CA VAL A 89 -20.50 19.38 26.46
C VAL A 89 -20.59 18.47 25.23
N SER A 90 -21.66 18.59 24.45
CA SER A 90 -21.85 17.77 23.23
C SER A 90 -20.74 17.96 22.19
N PHE A 91 -20.16 19.16 22.14
CA PHE A 91 -19.04 19.45 21.24
C PHE A 91 -17.79 18.69 21.69
N TRP A 92 -17.47 18.72 22.99
CA TRP A 92 -16.31 18.02 23.55
C TRP A 92 -16.40 16.51 23.41
N ILE A 93 -17.59 15.93 23.59
CA ILE A 93 -17.81 14.49 23.37
C ILE A 93 -17.43 14.10 21.94
N LEU A 94 -17.95 14.83 20.94
CA LEU A 94 -17.66 14.54 19.53
C LEU A 94 -16.19 14.78 19.18
N PHE A 95 -15.60 15.87 19.69
CA PHE A 95 -14.19 16.18 19.46
C PHE A 95 -13.28 15.09 20.04
N LEU A 96 -13.46 14.73 21.31
CA LEU A 96 -12.65 13.69 21.97
C LEU A 96 -12.85 12.32 21.34
N ALA A 97 -14.07 11.97 20.94
CA ALA A 97 -14.35 10.73 20.23
C ALA A 97 -13.62 10.64 18.88
N SER A 98 -13.45 11.78 18.19
CA SER A 98 -12.73 11.83 16.91
C SER A 98 -11.20 11.81 17.05
N CYS A 99 -10.65 12.07 18.22
CA CYS A 99 -9.20 12.22 18.38
C CYS A 99 -8.41 10.93 18.07
N PRO A 100 -8.74 9.74 18.61
CA PRO A 100 -7.87 8.56 18.48
C PRO A 100 -7.60 8.14 17.03
N LEU A 101 -8.66 8.02 16.22
CA LEU A 101 -8.57 7.62 14.82
C LEU A 101 -7.88 8.70 13.99
N SER A 102 -8.26 9.96 14.17
CA SER A 102 -7.71 11.09 13.40
C SER A 102 -6.23 11.32 13.69
N ILE A 103 -5.83 11.30 14.96
CA ILE A 103 -4.43 11.50 15.35
C ILE A 103 -3.56 10.35 14.83
N ASN A 104 -4.03 9.11 14.94
CA ASN A 104 -3.31 7.96 14.40
C ASN A 104 -3.17 8.04 12.88
N TYR A 105 -4.24 8.43 12.17
CA TYR A 105 -4.19 8.64 10.73
C TYR A 105 -3.20 9.75 10.36
N ILE A 106 -3.31 10.93 10.98
CA ILE A 106 -2.40 12.06 10.74
C ILE A 106 -0.95 11.65 11.01
N ARG A 107 -0.69 10.94 12.12
CA ARG A 107 0.66 10.45 12.46
C ARG A 107 1.19 9.50 11.39
N TYR A 108 0.37 8.56 10.93
CA TYR A 108 0.74 7.63 9.87
C TYR A 108 1.01 8.35 8.55
N SER A 109 0.10 9.23 8.11
CA SER A 109 0.26 10.00 6.88
C SER A 109 1.46 10.94 6.92
N ALA A 110 1.70 11.59 8.06
CA ALA A 110 2.87 12.45 8.25
C ALA A 110 4.17 11.63 8.21
N ALA A 111 4.19 10.43 8.79
CA ALA A 111 5.35 9.54 8.71
C ALA A 111 5.58 9.03 7.29
N GLU A 112 4.53 8.65 6.55
CA GLU A 112 4.65 8.23 5.14
C GLU A 112 5.16 9.38 4.26
N LEU A 113 4.63 10.59 4.44
CA LEU A 113 5.03 11.79 3.70
C LEU A 113 6.46 12.24 4.06
N TYR A 114 6.81 12.22 5.35
CA TYR A 114 8.17 12.47 5.83
C TYR A 114 9.14 11.49 5.18
N LEU A 115 8.77 10.21 5.12
CA LEU A 115 9.55 9.23 4.41
C LEU A 115 9.63 9.62 2.94
N GLU A 116 8.53 9.74 2.20
CA GLU A 116 8.53 10.11 0.78
C GLU A 116 9.45 11.29 0.44
N LEU A 117 9.51 12.32 1.29
CA LEU A 117 10.37 13.49 1.10
C LEU A 117 11.87 13.26 1.38
N ILE A 118 12.25 12.29 2.21
CA ILE A 118 13.64 12.02 2.55
C ILE A 118 14.31 11.16 1.49
N ASP A 119 15.46 11.56 0.99
CA ASP A 119 16.29 10.71 0.13
C ASP A 119 16.64 9.41 0.85
N THR A 120 16.80 8.31 0.11
CA THR A 120 17.18 7.02 0.70
C THR A 120 18.47 7.16 1.51
N THR A 121 18.36 7.17 2.84
CA THR A 121 19.46 7.44 3.78
C THR A 121 20.32 6.21 4.03
N THR A 122 20.68 5.46 3.00
CA THR A 122 21.75 4.47 3.16
C THR A 122 23.04 5.24 3.48
N PRO A 123 23.65 5.05 4.67
CA PRO A 123 24.89 5.77 5.01
C PRO A 123 25.94 5.54 3.93
N LYS A 124 26.75 6.56 3.60
CA LYS A 124 27.72 6.50 2.49
C LYS A 124 28.66 5.29 2.57
N GLU A 125 29.01 4.86 3.78
CA GLU A 125 29.83 3.69 4.06
C GLU A 125 29.19 2.35 3.63
N TYR A 126 27.86 2.31 3.47
CA TYR A 126 27.09 1.14 3.03
C TYR A 126 26.52 1.30 1.62
N VAL A 127 26.88 2.37 0.90
CA VAL A 127 26.48 2.58 -0.49
C VAL A 127 27.41 1.79 -1.41
N TYR A 128 26.83 0.99 -2.30
CA TYR A 128 27.59 0.37 -3.38
C TYR A 128 28.17 1.43 -4.32
N ASN A 129 29.50 1.56 -4.36
CA ASN A 129 30.17 2.24 -5.47
C ASN A 129 30.44 1.25 -6.60
N LEU A 130 29.38 0.64 -7.11
CA LEU A 130 29.45 -0.39 -8.13
C LEU A 130 28.95 0.16 -9.47
N LYS A 131 29.77 0.01 -10.52
CA LYS A 131 29.37 0.28 -11.90
C LYS A 131 29.20 -1.04 -12.63
N VAL A 132 27.95 -1.42 -12.85
CA VAL A 132 27.60 -2.59 -13.67
C VAL A 132 27.45 -2.14 -15.11
N ASP A 133 28.05 -2.89 -16.03
CA ASP A 133 27.88 -2.66 -17.45
C ASP A 133 26.41 -2.86 -17.88
N SER A 134 25.88 -1.95 -18.70
CA SER A 134 24.47 -1.97 -19.12
C SER A 134 24.12 -3.23 -19.90
N SER A 135 25.01 -3.71 -20.78
CA SER A 135 24.76 -4.91 -21.58
C SER A 135 24.67 -6.15 -20.70
N LYS A 136 25.56 -6.25 -19.70
CA LYS A 136 25.52 -7.31 -18.69
C LYS A 136 24.24 -7.25 -17.87
N TYR A 137 23.85 -6.06 -17.41
CA TYR A 137 22.62 -5.87 -16.65
C TYR A 137 21.38 -6.39 -17.39
N GLN A 138 21.26 -6.06 -18.69
CA GLN A 138 20.15 -6.55 -19.51
C GLN A 138 20.22 -8.05 -19.77
N ALA A 139 21.41 -8.60 -20.02
CA ALA A 139 21.59 -10.03 -20.20
C ALA A 139 21.20 -10.83 -18.95
N ASP A 140 21.60 -10.37 -17.77
CA ASP A 140 21.23 -10.99 -16.49
C ASP A 140 19.74 -10.86 -16.20
N LYS A 141 19.13 -9.71 -16.51
CA LYS A 141 17.68 -9.50 -16.40
C LYS A 141 16.90 -10.53 -17.22
N ILE A 142 17.22 -10.69 -18.50
CA ILE A 142 16.58 -11.66 -19.40
C ILE A 142 16.83 -13.09 -18.92
N ARG A 143 18.06 -13.42 -18.54
CA ARG A 143 18.42 -14.74 -18.02
C ARG A 143 17.59 -15.12 -16.81
N LEU A 144 17.45 -14.22 -15.84
CA LEU A 144 16.69 -14.46 -14.62
C LEU A 144 15.18 -14.49 -14.87
N GLN A 145 14.65 -13.65 -15.75
CA GLN A 145 13.25 -13.74 -16.20
C GLN A 145 12.92 -15.13 -16.75
N ASN A 146 13.74 -15.61 -17.70
CA ASN A 146 13.57 -16.93 -18.29
C ASN A 146 13.64 -18.07 -17.25
N GLN A 147 14.53 -17.94 -16.26
CA GLN A 147 14.61 -18.91 -15.17
C GLN A 147 13.34 -18.90 -14.32
N VAL A 148 12.84 -17.73 -13.92
CA VAL A 148 11.61 -17.62 -13.14
C VAL A 148 10.42 -18.15 -13.93
N ASP A 149 10.27 -17.76 -15.19
CA ASP A 149 9.17 -18.22 -16.06
C ASP A 149 9.17 -19.75 -16.22
N SER A 150 10.35 -20.36 -16.34
CA SER A 150 10.48 -21.82 -16.33
C SER A 150 9.93 -22.43 -15.04
N LEU A 151 10.33 -21.88 -13.88
CA LEU A 151 9.87 -22.34 -12.56
C LEU A 151 8.34 -22.13 -12.36
N ILE A 152 7.79 -21.03 -12.87
CA ILE A 152 6.34 -20.75 -12.84
C ILE A 152 5.58 -21.72 -13.74
N LYS A 153 6.05 -21.92 -14.97
CA LYS A 153 5.42 -22.84 -15.92
C LYS A 153 5.35 -24.26 -15.35
N ILE A 154 6.41 -24.71 -14.67
CA ILE A 154 6.41 -25.97 -13.93
C ILE A 154 5.29 -25.99 -12.88
N LYS A 155 5.03 -24.89 -12.17
CA LYS A 155 3.91 -24.78 -11.21
C LYS A 155 2.52 -24.79 -11.90
N ILE A 156 2.35 -24.07 -13.02
CA ILE A 156 1.06 -23.94 -13.73
C ILE A 156 0.68 -25.19 -14.53
N ILE A 157 1.66 -25.98 -14.98
CA ILE A 157 1.42 -27.25 -15.69
C ILE A 157 0.73 -28.29 -14.79
N GLN A 158 0.58 -28.05 -13.48
CA GLN A 158 -0.29 -28.81 -12.60
C GLN A 158 -1.60 -28.08 -12.28
N LYS A 159 -2.43 -27.81 -13.30
CA LYS A 159 -3.81 -28.26 -13.12
C LYS A 159 -3.72 -29.76 -13.28
N PRO A 160 -3.79 -30.57 -12.21
CA PRO A 160 -3.82 -32.00 -12.42
C PRO A 160 -5.03 -32.24 -13.31
N SER A 161 -4.82 -32.78 -14.52
CA SER A 161 -5.72 -33.82 -14.96
C SER A 161 -5.80 -34.75 -13.76
N GLU A 162 -6.96 -34.77 -13.10
CA GLU A 162 -7.29 -35.54 -11.89
C GLU A 162 -6.21 -36.56 -11.56
N LEU A 163 -5.43 -36.32 -10.49
CA LEU A 163 -4.28 -37.13 -10.09
C LEU A 163 -4.56 -38.59 -10.39
N ALA A 164 -3.93 -39.16 -11.41
CA ALA A 164 -4.29 -40.49 -11.88
C ALA A 164 -4.01 -41.48 -10.76
N ARG A 165 -5.05 -42.14 -10.24
CA ARG A 165 -4.92 -43.20 -9.25
C ARG A 165 -4.13 -44.34 -9.86
N ARG A 166 -2.93 -44.61 -9.35
CA ARG A 166 -2.12 -45.75 -9.78
C ARG A 166 -2.27 -46.89 -8.79
N TYR A 167 -2.55 -48.09 -9.28
CA TYR A 167 -2.59 -49.30 -8.46
C TYR A 167 -1.23 -50.00 -8.50
N PHE A 168 -0.58 -50.13 -7.36
CA PHE A 168 0.68 -50.84 -7.23
C PHE A 168 0.68 -51.63 -5.92
N ASN A 169 1.14 -52.87 -5.96
CA ASN A 169 1.32 -53.72 -4.78
C ASN A 169 0.09 -53.81 -3.83
N GLY A 170 -1.11 -53.92 -4.39
CA GLY A 170 -2.33 -54.07 -3.60
C GLY A 170 -2.98 -52.76 -3.14
N GLN A 171 -2.33 -51.61 -3.36
CA GLN A 171 -2.77 -50.31 -2.85
C GLN A 171 -2.87 -49.26 -3.97
N PHE A 172 -3.81 -48.31 -3.80
CA PHE A 172 -3.94 -47.17 -4.70
C PHE A 172 -3.11 -46.01 -4.18
N PHE A 173 -2.25 -45.48 -5.04
CA PHE A 173 -1.46 -44.28 -4.79
C PHE A 173 -1.99 -43.14 -5.66
N ASN A 174 -2.12 -41.95 -5.07
CA ASN A 174 -2.31 -40.73 -5.83
C ASN A 174 -0.94 -40.28 -6.32
N ASP A 175 -0.84 -39.86 -7.58
CA ASP A 175 0.39 -39.34 -8.17
C ASP A 175 0.68 -37.94 -7.60
N SER A 176 1.11 -37.84 -6.33
CA SER A 176 1.45 -36.57 -5.70
C SER A 176 2.83 -36.15 -6.14
N ILE A 177 2.90 -35.29 -7.17
CA ILE A 177 4.14 -34.64 -7.50
C ILE A 177 4.34 -33.48 -6.51
N GLU A 178 4.94 -33.74 -5.36
CA GLU A 178 5.52 -32.68 -4.52
C GLU A 178 6.74 -32.10 -5.24
N ARG A 179 6.74 -30.78 -5.46
CA ARG A 179 7.82 -30.07 -6.16
C ARG A 179 8.51 -29.12 -5.20
N ASP A 180 9.62 -29.56 -4.62
CA ASP A 180 10.39 -28.83 -3.60
C ASP A 180 11.12 -27.57 -4.12
N TRP A 181 11.22 -27.39 -5.45
CA TRP A 181 12.12 -26.42 -6.09
C TRP A 181 11.40 -25.28 -6.81
N ALA A 182 10.08 -25.17 -6.71
CA ALA A 182 9.29 -24.11 -7.35
C ALA A 182 9.29 -22.79 -6.56
N ILE A 183 9.06 -21.67 -7.24
CA ILE A 183 8.94 -20.34 -6.62
C ILE A 183 7.55 -20.16 -5.97
N ASP A 184 7.52 -19.65 -4.74
CA ASP A 184 6.30 -19.53 -3.92
C ASP A 184 5.50 -18.26 -4.26
N LEU A 185 4.90 -18.26 -5.45
CA LEU A 185 3.99 -17.19 -5.87
C LEU A 185 2.56 -17.41 -5.34
N PRO A 186 1.73 -16.35 -5.23
CA PRO A 186 0.32 -16.47 -4.84
C PRO A 186 -0.43 -17.59 -5.59
N THR A 187 -1.20 -18.39 -4.84
CA THR A 187 -2.07 -19.44 -5.39
C THR A 187 -3.41 -18.85 -5.82
N GLY A 188 -3.96 -19.29 -6.94
CA GLY A 188 -5.27 -18.82 -7.44
C GLY A 188 -5.23 -17.61 -8.37
N LEU A 189 -4.07 -17.29 -8.95
CA LEU A 189 -3.90 -16.26 -9.97
C LEU A 189 -3.36 -16.89 -11.26
N ASP A 190 -3.84 -16.40 -12.40
CA ASP A 190 -3.38 -16.85 -13.71
C ASP A 190 -2.20 -15.99 -14.16
N TYR A 191 -0.97 -16.54 -14.11
CA TYR A 191 0.23 -15.79 -14.46
C TYR A 191 0.34 -15.58 -15.97
N MET A 192 0.60 -14.34 -16.36
CA MET A 192 0.79 -13.96 -17.75
C MET A 192 2.26 -13.74 -18.08
N GLU A 193 2.97 -12.97 -17.24
CA GLU A 193 4.34 -12.53 -17.55
C GLU A 193 5.11 -12.19 -16.27
N THR A 194 6.41 -12.47 -16.28
CA THR A 194 7.33 -12.08 -15.22
C THR A 194 8.31 -11.01 -15.69
N VAL A 195 8.41 -9.94 -14.92
CA VAL A 195 9.34 -8.83 -15.15
C VAL A 195 10.33 -8.71 -13.99
N ILE A 196 11.61 -8.84 -14.27
CA ILE A 196 12.66 -8.47 -13.32
C ILE A 196 12.81 -6.95 -13.39
N ASP A 197 12.38 -6.23 -12.36
CA ASP A 197 12.37 -4.77 -12.34
C ASP A 197 13.79 -4.21 -12.08
N THR A 198 14.41 -4.65 -11.00
CA THR A 198 15.71 -4.14 -10.52
C THR A 198 16.60 -5.31 -10.09
N LEU A 199 17.89 -5.26 -10.41
CA LEU A 199 18.88 -6.24 -9.95
C LEU A 199 19.91 -5.60 -9.03
N PHE A 200 20.30 -6.33 -7.99
CA PHE A 200 21.36 -5.98 -7.05
C PHE A 200 22.49 -6.99 -7.17
N TYR A 201 23.70 -6.46 -7.22
CA TYR A 201 24.92 -7.24 -7.43
C TYR A 201 25.76 -7.25 -6.15
N ALA A 202 26.56 -8.30 -6.00
CA ALA A 202 27.63 -8.33 -5.03
C ALA A 202 28.65 -7.22 -5.33
N GLU A 203 29.49 -6.91 -4.34
CA GLU A 203 30.55 -5.89 -4.45
C GLU A 203 31.51 -6.17 -5.61
N ASN A 204 31.66 -7.44 -5.98
CA ASN A 204 32.49 -7.86 -7.12
C ASN A 204 31.89 -7.45 -8.49
N GLY A 205 30.64 -6.97 -8.54
CA GLY A 205 29.94 -6.58 -9.76
C GLY A 205 29.57 -7.71 -10.70
N ASN A 206 29.83 -8.96 -10.31
CA ASN A 206 29.73 -10.14 -11.15
C ASN A 206 28.54 -11.01 -10.84
N ASP A 207 28.17 -11.10 -9.58
CA ASP A 207 27.09 -11.97 -9.15
C ASP A 207 25.86 -11.14 -8.79
N VAL A 208 24.73 -11.45 -9.44
CA VAL A 208 23.42 -11.01 -8.95
C VAL A 208 23.14 -11.75 -7.66
N ILE A 209 22.67 -11.04 -6.64
CA ILE A 209 22.41 -11.61 -5.30
C ILE A 209 21.01 -11.31 -4.80
N ALA A 210 20.36 -10.28 -5.36
CA ALA A 210 18.98 -9.97 -5.06
C ALA A 210 18.34 -9.19 -6.21
N GLY A 211 17.03 -9.03 -6.16
CA GLY A 211 16.33 -8.18 -7.12
C GLY A 211 14.89 -7.92 -6.74
N LEU A 212 14.24 -7.12 -7.57
CA LEU A 212 12.81 -6.85 -7.55
C LEU A 212 12.17 -7.56 -8.72
N LEU A 213 11.10 -8.30 -8.46
CA LEU A 213 10.32 -9.09 -9.39
C LEU A 213 8.90 -8.53 -9.41
N ILE A 214 8.33 -8.35 -10.60
CA ILE A 214 6.93 -7.98 -10.81
C ILE A 214 6.29 -9.04 -11.69
N ASN A 215 5.20 -9.63 -11.24
CA ASN A 215 4.41 -10.56 -12.01
C ASN A 215 3.16 -9.85 -12.51
N LYS A 216 2.92 -9.94 -13.82
CA LYS A 216 1.65 -9.61 -14.43
C LYS A 216 0.77 -10.85 -14.36
N VAL A 217 -0.38 -10.72 -13.73
CA VAL A 217 -1.32 -11.81 -13.52
C VAL A 217 -2.72 -11.39 -13.91
N TYR A 218 -3.56 -12.34 -14.24
CA TYR A 218 -5.00 -12.15 -14.31
C TYR A 218 -5.62 -12.54 -12.96
N ASN A 219 -6.47 -11.66 -12.47
CA ASN A 219 -7.21 -11.82 -11.22
C ASN A 219 -8.71 -11.65 -11.49
N ASP A 220 -9.47 -12.73 -11.28
CA ASP A 220 -10.92 -12.78 -11.51
C ASP A 220 -11.70 -11.78 -10.64
N TYR A 221 -11.15 -11.40 -9.49
CA TYR A 221 -11.77 -10.48 -8.54
C TYR A 221 -11.39 -9.02 -8.79
N MET A 222 -10.34 -8.77 -9.55
CA MET A 222 -9.95 -7.41 -9.89
C MET A 222 -10.96 -6.81 -10.86
N ASN A 223 -11.46 -5.61 -10.58
CA ASN A 223 -12.49 -4.96 -11.41
C ASN A 223 -13.72 -5.87 -11.66
N TYR A 224 -14.10 -6.64 -10.64
CA TYR A 224 -15.28 -7.52 -10.64
C TYR A 224 -16.50 -6.84 -11.30
N PRO A 225 -17.22 -7.52 -12.22
CA PRO A 225 -17.22 -8.97 -12.46
C PRO A 225 -16.29 -9.47 -13.59
N ASN A 226 -15.60 -8.59 -14.30
CA ASN A 226 -14.95 -8.97 -15.56
C ASN A 226 -13.51 -9.51 -15.39
N GLY A 227 -13.01 -9.53 -14.14
CA GLY A 227 -11.61 -9.74 -13.86
C GLY A 227 -10.73 -8.63 -14.42
N GLY A 228 -9.44 -8.67 -14.09
CA GLY A 228 -8.51 -7.64 -14.49
C GLY A 228 -7.07 -8.12 -14.48
N VAL A 229 -6.22 -7.35 -15.17
CA VAL A 229 -4.77 -7.53 -15.09
C VAL A 229 -4.27 -6.82 -13.85
N GLU A 230 -3.58 -7.57 -12.99
CA GLU A 230 -2.91 -7.08 -11.79
C GLU A 230 -1.40 -7.20 -11.94
N PHE A 231 -0.67 -6.23 -11.40
CA PHE A 231 0.77 -6.30 -11.22
C PHE A 231 1.09 -6.53 -9.74
N ILE A 232 1.84 -7.61 -9.47
CA ILE A 232 2.23 -8.02 -8.12
C ILE A 232 3.75 -8.06 -8.00
N GLY A 233 4.27 -7.18 -7.15
CA GLY A 233 5.69 -6.99 -6.89
C GLY A 233 6.19 -7.70 -5.63
N ARG A 234 7.38 -8.30 -5.70
CA ARG A 234 8.14 -8.87 -4.57
C ARG A 234 9.63 -8.69 -4.75
N GLY A 235 10.36 -8.54 -3.66
CA GLY A 235 11.81 -8.70 -3.67
C GLY A 235 12.21 -10.17 -3.60
N PHE A 236 13.40 -10.51 -4.08
CA PHE A 236 13.97 -11.85 -3.98
C PHE A 236 15.46 -11.80 -3.64
N ILE A 237 15.96 -12.86 -3.01
CA ILE A 237 17.38 -13.20 -2.92
C ILE A 237 17.65 -14.28 -3.97
N TYR A 238 18.78 -14.17 -4.66
CA TYR A 238 19.23 -15.10 -5.69
C TYR A 238 20.49 -15.83 -5.25
N ASP A 239 20.43 -17.15 -5.23
CA ASP A 239 21.58 -18.00 -4.99
C ASP A 239 21.69 -19.07 -6.08
N LYS A 240 22.66 -18.90 -6.98
CA LYS A 240 22.89 -19.83 -8.10
C LYS A 240 23.36 -21.22 -7.64
N THR A 241 23.81 -21.37 -6.40
CA THR A 241 24.34 -22.63 -5.85
C THR A 241 23.25 -23.47 -5.19
N GLU A 242 22.11 -22.86 -4.85
CA GLU A 242 21.01 -23.57 -4.21
C GLU A 242 20.06 -24.22 -5.22
N ILE A 243 19.44 -25.32 -4.78
CA ILE A 243 18.41 -26.04 -5.55
C ILE A 243 17.20 -25.13 -5.81
N LYS A 244 16.86 -24.25 -4.86
CA LYS A 244 15.84 -23.22 -5.00
C LYS A 244 16.52 -21.85 -5.13
N PRO A 245 16.93 -21.45 -6.35
CA PRO A 245 17.78 -20.28 -6.52
C PRO A 245 17.07 -18.96 -6.24
N PHE A 246 15.73 -18.94 -6.16
CA PHE A 246 14.95 -17.75 -5.82
C PHE A 246 14.28 -17.91 -4.46
N LYS A 247 14.71 -17.08 -3.50
CA LYS A 247 14.02 -16.92 -2.21
C LYS A 247 13.24 -15.62 -2.21
N LEU A 248 11.92 -15.71 -2.33
CA LEU A 248 11.06 -14.53 -2.26
C LEU A 248 11.05 -13.94 -0.86
N LEU A 249 11.18 -12.62 -0.79
CA LEU A 249 11.10 -11.87 0.45
C LEU A 249 9.64 -11.75 0.90
N ARG A 250 9.44 -11.65 2.21
CA ARG A 250 8.11 -11.73 2.84
C ARG A 250 7.11 -10.66 2.41
N ASN A 251 7.57 -9.44 2.14
CA ASN A 251 6.67 -8.34 1.84
C ASN A 251 6.29 -8.37 0.35
N SER A 252 5.07 -7.98 0.02
CA SER A 252 4.62 -7.89 -1.37
C SER A 252 3.82 -6.62 -1.58
N VAL A 253 3.79 -6.16 -2.82
CA VAL A 253 3.01 -5.03 -3.28
C VAL A 253 2.04 -5.57 -4.33
N SER A 254 0.75 -5.30 -4.20
CA SER A 254 -0.34 -5.85 -5.02
C SER A 254 -1.45 -4.79 -5.20
N GLY A 255 -2.43 -5.07 -6.05
CA GLY A 255 -3.56 -4.17 -6.34
C GLY A 255 -3.25 -3.07 -7.36
N HIS A 256 -2.21 -3.25 -8.18
CA HIS A 256 -1.78 -2.26 -9.17
C HIS A 256 -2.23 -2.62 -10.58
N GLU A 257 -2.89 -1.69 -11.28
CA GLU A 257 -3.34 -1.88 -12.66
C GLU A 257 -2.23 -1.70 -13.70
N THR A 258 -1.12 -1.05 -13.33
CA THR A 258 0.00 -0.76 -14.23
C THR A 258 1.34 -1.19 -13.65
N TYR A 259 2.28 -1.50 -14.54
CA TYR A 259 3.65 -1.84 -14.16
C TYR A 259 4.33 -0.71 -13.40
N GLU A 260 4.19 0.53 -13.88
CA GLU A 260 4.89 1.70 -13.34
C GLU A 260 4.50 1.94 -11.88
N THR A 261 3.19 1.92 -11.59
CA THR A 261 2.70 2.14 -10.21
C THR A 261 3.14 1.03 -9.27
N CYS A 262 3.17 -0.23 -9.75
CA CYS A 262 3.69 -1.35 -8.99
C CYS A 262 5.20 -1.21 -8.74
N SER A 263 5.97 -0.84 -9.76
CA SER A 263 7.44 -0.68 -9.69
C SER A 263 7.82 0.41 -8.70
N ASP A 264 7.19 1.58 -8.80
CA ASP A 264 7.47 2.70 -7.90
C ASP A 264 7.15 2.34 -6.45
N LYS A 265 5.99 1.70 -6.21
CA LYS A 265 5.61 1.30 -4.86
C LYS A 265 6.48 0.18 -4.32
N LEU A 266 6.93 -0.74 -5.17
CA LEU A 266 7.85 -1.83 -4.80
C LEU A 266 9.23 -1.27 -4.39
N ARG A 267 9.78 -0.34 -5.18
CA ARG A 267 11.04 0.34 -4.87
C ARG A 267 10.91 1.17 -3.59
N TYR A 268 9.84 1.95 -3.45
CA TYR A 268 9.57 2.67 -2.20
C TYR A 268 9.56 1.71 -0.99
N PHE A 269 8.90 0.56 -1.13
CA PHE A 269 8.80 -0.38 -0.03
C PHE A 269 10.16 -0.97 0.37
N TYR A 270 10.91 -1.51 -0.59
CA TYR A 270 12.16 -2.24 -0.32
C TYR A 270 13.40 -1.36 -0.12
N LEU A 271 13.41 -0.17 -0.72
CA LEU A 271 14.56 0.73 -0.64
C LEU A 271 14.41 1.77 0.46
N LYS A 272 13.19 1.96 0.98
CA LYS A 272 12.88 3.06 1.91
C LYS A 272 12.09 2.61 3.13
N LYS A 273 10.92 2.01 2.93
CA LYS A 273 9.98 1.67 4.03
C LYS A 273 10.52 0.59 4.97
N ILE A 274 11.15 -0.46 4.44
CA ILE A 274 11.73 -1.54 5.27
C ILE A 274 12.85 -0.99 6.16
N GLY A 275 13.69 -0.12 5.60
CA GLY A 275 14.80 0.54 6.28
C GLY A 275 14.36 1.32 7.52
N SER A 276 13.31 2.11 7.37
CA SER A 276 12.87 3.07 8.38
C SER A 276 11.99 2.48 9.48
N TYR A 277 11.02 1.64 9.14
CA TYR A 277 10.00 1.18 10.10
C TYR A 277 10.40 -0.07 10.89
N LYS A 278 11.33 -0.87 10.37
CA LYS A 278 11.67 -2.17 10.99
C LYS A 278 13.06 -2.19 11.63
N ASN A 279 13.82 -1.09 11.63
CA ASN A 279 15.27 -1.10 11.90
C ASN A 279 15.99 -2.22 11.11
N ARG A 280 15.43 -2.60 9.95
CA ARG A 280 15.99 -3.65 9.09
C ARG A 280 16.76 -2.98 7.98
N LEU A 281 17.64 -3.75 7.36
CA LEU A 281 18.45 -3.29 6.25
C LEU A 281 17.56 -3.19 5.00
N ASN A 282 17.65 -2.07 4.27
CA ASN A 282 16.97 -1.91 2.99
C ASN A 282 17.80 -2.59 1.88
N MET A 283 17.22 -2.89 0.71
CA MET A 283 17.95 -3.63 -0.34
C MET A 283 19.09 -2.84 -1.01
N ASN A 284 19.18 -1.53 -0.74
CA ASN A 284 20.30 -0.69 -1.18
C ASN A 284 21.50 -0.75 -0.22
N ASP A 285 21.35 -1.39 0.94
CA ASP A 285 22.38 -1.50 1.98
C ASP A 285 23.22 -2.76 1.78
N ILE A 286 24.56 -2.63 1.75
CA ILE A 286 25.46 -3.79 1.62
C ILE A 286 25.20 -4.86 2.68
N ARG A 287 24.78 -4.46 3.89
CA ARG A 287 24.51 -5.39 5.00
C ARG A 287 23.30 -6.26 4.72
N PHE A 288 22.31 -5.75 3.97
CA PHE A 288 21.14 -6.56 3.58
C PHE A 288 21.57 -7.78 2.76
N LEU A 289 22.61 -7.58 1.95
CA LEU A 289 23.08 -8.50 0.94
C LEU A 289 24.12 -9.49 1.47
N TYR A 290 24.88 -9.11 2.51
CA TYR A 290 25.85 -9.98 3.17
C TYR A 290 25.40 -10.54 4.53
N GLY A 291 24.19 -10.18 4.98
CA GLY A 291 23.69 -10.47 6.32
C GLY A 291 24.27 -9.51 7.37
N GLU A 292 23.60 -9.38 8.51
CA GLU A 292 24.25 -8.82 9.71
C GLU A 292 25.39 -9.78 10.09
N LYS A 293 26.63 -9.28 10.04
CA LYS A 293 27.75 -9.93 10.72
C LYS A 293 27.60 -9.80 12.23
#